data_AF-A0ABD5NLQ0-F1
#
_entry.id   AF-A0ABD5NLQ0-F1
#
_cell.length_a   1.000
_cell.length_b   1.000
_cell.length_c   1.000
_cell.angle_alpha   90.00
_cell.angle_beta   90.00
_cell.angle_gamma   90.00
#
_symmetry.space_group_name_H-M   'P 1'
#
loop_
_entity.id
_entity.type
_entity.pdbx_description
1 polymer ?
#
loop_
_entity_poly.entity_id
_entity_poly.type
_entity_poly.pdbx_seq_one_letter_code
_entity_poly.pdbx_strand_id
1 'polypeptide(L)'
;MSRYRRKQQLRYGISSGILTFTAGWAIVTLITPTTAFKSVPRWKSTLWVYLGTNLIELSDSHTGGFGYNTVEPVKIVDLPDVVYLLPILAVTVAAGYTCYELRSTRVRHNISNALAAGAGYFLTGLVAMFISNVQPTISSLLLIAFVVGGGIWVGSTLLGYLSGGLPFLGIASLGSIAAIGILVLLGGIAILSAIQGLIMMAFGVAVVVGSSFGVSRQLERRGGRSPDVRFPRLRGLQLTVEKHWFPILVTTIVVLALAYGTSGRTIQI
;
A
#
# COMPACT_ATOMS: atom_id res chain seq x y z
N MET A 1 -12.52 -12.69 16.93
CA MET A 1 -11.04 -12.68 17.10
C MET A 1 -10.75 -12.02 18.43
N SER A 2 -9.98 -12.63 19.33
CA SER A 2 -9.70 -12.02 20.63
C SER A 2 -8.91 -10.70 20.45
N ARG A 3 -9.15 -9.70 21.32
CA ARG A 3 -8.44 -8.41 21.27
C ARG A 3 -6.91 -8.59 21.27
N TYR A 4 -6.42 -9.64 21.95
CA TYR A 4 -5.01 -10.02 22.00
C TYR A 4 -4.44 -10.41 20.62
N ARG A 5 -5.12 -11.27 19.86
CA ARG A 5 -4.67 -11.67 18.51
C ARG A 5 -4.66 -10.50 17.53
N ARG A 6 -5.61 -9.58 17.64
CA ARG A 6 -5.64 -8.36 16.79
C ARG A 6 -4.45 -7.44 17.08
N LYS A 7 -4.09 -7.26 18.36
CA LYS A 7 -2.90 -6.48 18.75
C LYS A 7 -1.60 -7.12 18.26
N GLN A 8 -1.47 -8.44 18.38
CA GLN A 8 -0.29 -9.15 17.84
C GLN A 8 -0.19 -9.03 16.33
N GLN A 9 -1.30 -9.20 15.61
CA GLN A 9 -1.34 -9.03 14.15
C GLN A 9 -0.88 -7.65 13.71
N LEU A 10 -1.39 -6.60 14.36
CA LEU A 10 -0.97 -5.22 14.08
C LEU A 10 0.51 -5.01 14.38
N ARG A 11 1.02 -5.52 15.51
CA ARG A 11 2.43 -5.37 15.88
C ARG A 11 3.36 -6.03 14.85
N TYR A 12 3.13 -7.30 14.52
CA TYR A 12 3.97 -8.03 13.56
C TYR A 12 3.82 -7.51 12.13
N GLY A 13 2.59 -7.18 11.72
CA GLY A 13 2.34 -6.59 10.41
C GLY A 13 3.08 -5.26 10.27
N ILE A 14 2.83 -4.32 11.19
CA ILE A 14 3.43 -2.99 11.11
C ILE A 14 4.97 -3.07 11.17
N SER A 15 5.54 -3.85 12.10
CA SER A 15 6.99 -3.95 12.23
C SER A 15 7.66 -4.57 11.00
N SER A 16 7.08 -5.63 10.43
CA SER A 16 7.62 -6.26 9.22
C SER A 16 7.55 -5.33 8.01
N GLY A 17 6.45 -4.58 7.85
CA GLY A 17 6.30 -3.60 6.77
C GLY A 17 7.29 -2.43 6.88
N ILE A 18 7.54 -1.94 8.09
CA ILE A 18 8.57 -0.91 8.35
C ILE A 18 9.95 -1.46 7.97
N LEU A 19 10.29 -2.66 8.45
CA LEU A 19 11.61 -3.27 8.23
C LEU A 19 11.88 -3.56 6.75
N THR A 20 10.91 -4.04 5.99
CA THR A 20 11.14 -4.30 4.57
C THR A 20 11.16 -3.02 3.74
N PHE A 21 10.41 -1.99 4.14
CA PHE A 21 10.54 -0.67 3.53
C PHE A 21 11.96 -0.11 3.72
N THR A 22 12.48 -0.13 4.95
CA THR A 22 13.83 0.37 5.23
C THR A 22 14.91 -0.47 4.56
N ALA A 23 14.72 -1.79 4.48
CA ALA A 23 15.63 -2.67 3.74
C ALA A 23 15.64 -2.36 2.24
N GLY A 24 14.47 -2.14 1.61
CA GLY A 24 14.40 -1.74 0.21
C GLY A 24 15.07 -0.39 -0.05
N TRP A 25 14.86 0.59 0.84
CA TRP A 25 15.57 1.88 0.77
C TRP A 25 17.09 1.71 0.92
N ALA A 26 17.55 0.85 1.83
CA ALA A 26 18.97 0.56 1.99
C ALA A 26 19.58 -0.04 0.71
N ILE A 27 18.88 -0.96 0.03
CA ILE A 27 19.32 -1.49 -1.28
C ILE A 27 19.46 -0.36 -2.30
N VAL A 28 18.45 0.51 -2.43
CA VAL A 28 18.51 1.67 -3.34
C VAL A 28 19.67 2.59 -2.99
N THR A 29 19.95 2.81 -1.71
CA THR A 29 21.06 3.64 -1.24
C THR A 29 22.43 3.12 -1.69
N LEU A 30 22.58 1.80 -1.81
CA LEU A 30 23.80 1.13 -2.27
C LEU A 30 23.99 1.23 -3.78
N ILE A 31 22.91 1.12 -4.57
CA ILE A 31 22.98 1.11 -6.03
C ILE A 31 22.89 2.50 -6.67
N THR A 32 22.38 3.49 -5.95
CA THR A 32 22.22 4.87 -6.45
C THR A 32 23.58 5.58 -6.49
N PRO A 33 24.05 6.06 -7.67
CA PRO A 33 25.24 6.88 -7.80
C PRO A 33 25.20 8.13 -6.91
N THR A 34 26.34 8.48 -6.31
CA THR A 34 26.47 9.66 -5.44
C THR A 34 26.36 10.99 -6.18
N THR A 35 26.47 10.97 -7.51
CA THR A 35 26.54 12.16 -8.37
C THR A 35 25.19 12.64 -8.89
N ALA A 36 24.11 11.87 -8.72
CA ALA A 36 22.82 12.17 -9.36
C ALA A 36 22.11 13.42 -8.81
N PHE A 37 22.26 13.70 -7.51
CA PHE A 37 21.65 14.87 -6.84
C PHE A 37 22.69 15.57 -5.96
N LYS A 38 23.67 16.25 -6.57
CA LYS A 38 24.84 16.81 -5.87
C LYS A 38 24.50 17.85 -4.79
N SER A 39 23.38 18.56 -4.92
CA SER A 39 22.93 19.60 -3.98
C SER A 39 22.04 19.06 -2.85
N VAL A 40 21.72 17.77 -2.84
CA VAL A 40 20.73 17.18 -1.92
C VAL A 40 21.43 16.16 -1.01
N PRO A 41 21.16 16.16 0.31
CA PRO A 41 21.69 15.13 1.21
C PRO A 41 21.40 13.71 0.72
N ARG A 42 22.39 12.82 0.77
CA ARG A 42 22.30 11.46 0.19
C ARG A 42 21.12 10.65 0.69
N TRP A 43 20.79 10.75 1.99
CA TRP A 43 19.64 10.05 2.56
C TRP A 43 18.33 10.48 1.91
N LYS A 44 18.20 11.76 1.53
CA LYS A 44 16.99 12.33 0.94
C LYS A 44 16.86 11.96 -0.53
N SER A 45 17.95 12.06 -1.30
CA SER A 45 17.95 11.71 -2.72
C SER A 45 17.74 10.21 -2.97
N THR A 46 18.37 9.35 -2.17
CA THR A 46 18.14 7.88 -2.25
C THR A 46 16.72 7.50 -1.83
N LEU A 47 16.13 8.24 -0.89
CA LEU A 47 14.74 8.06 -0.50
C LEU A 47 13.78 8.50 -1.61
N TRP A 48 14.06 9.59 -2.34
CA TRP A 48 13.31 9.96 -3.54
C TRP A 48 13.37 8.87 -4.61
N VAL A 49 14.55 8.31 -4.88
CA VAL A 49 14.72 7.21 -5.84
C VAL A 49 13.92 5.98 -5.40
N TYR A 50 13.99 5.60 -4.11
CA TYR A 50 13.22 4.46 -3.62
C TYR A 50 11.71 4.70 -3.66
N LEU A 51 11.24 5.90 -3.32
CA LEU A 51 9.83 6.29 -3.51
C LEU A 51 9.44 6.25 -5.00
N GLY A 52 10.35 6.60 -5.91
CA GLY A 52 10.20 6.40 -7.35
C GLY A 52 9.98 4.96 -7.76
N THR A 53 10.68 4.00 -7.14
CA THR A 53 10.41 2.57 -7.39
C THR A 53 9.00 2.16 -6.97
N ASN A 54 8.40 2.89 -6.01
CA ASN A 54 7.00 2.76 -5.59
C ASN A 54 6.02 3.56 -6.47
N LEU A 55 6.47 4.04 -7.63
CA LEU A 55 5.71 4.87 -8.56
C LEU A 55 5.27 6.20 -7.95
N ILE A 56 6.06 6.76 -7.03
CA ILE A 56 5.88 8.13 -6.54
C ILE A 56 6.85 9.03 -7.31
N GLU A 57 6.29 9.94 -8.08
CA GLU A 57 7.07 10.85 -8.91
C GLU A 57 7.68 11.99 -8.07
N LEU A 58 8.79 12.53 -8.52
CA LEU A 58 9.47 13.69 -7.93
C LEU A 58 8.91 14.97 -8.54
N SER A 59 8.63 15.99 -7.73
CA SER A 59 8.24 17.30 -8.26
C SER A 59 9.40 17.94 -9.05
N ASP A 60 9.08 18.52 -10.21
CA ASP A 60 10.04 19.26 -11.04
C ASP A 60 10.63 20.50 -10.35
N SER A 61 10.03 20.97 -9.25
CA SER A 61 10.61 22.01 -8.38
C SER A 61 12.01 21.65 -7.87
N HIS A 62 12.32 20.36 -7.70
CA HIS A 62 13.64 19.88 -7.30
C HIS A 62 14.65 19.84 -8.45
N THR A 63 14.20 20.01 -9.69
CA THR A 63 15.02 20.02 -10.92
C THR A 63 15.00 21.38 -11.62
N GLY A 64 14.55 22.45 -10.95
CA GLY A 64 14.54 23.82 -11.48
C GLY A 64 13.24 24.22 -12.20
N GLY A 65 12.20 23.39 -12.15
CA GLY A 65 10.86 23.69 -12.66
C GLY A 65 10.00 24.48 -11.66
N PHE A 66 8.74 24.73 -12.04
CA PHE A 66 7.80 25.56 -11.26
C PHE A 66 7.02 24.77 -10.18
N GLY A 67 7.15 23.45 -10.13
CA GLY A 67 6.45 22.60 -9.16
C GLY A 67 5.14 21.99 -9.65
N TYR A 68 4.76 22.21 -10.92
CA TYR A 68 3.52 21.73 -11.52
C TYR A 68 3.67 20.38 -12.23
N ASN A 69 4.87 20.07 -12.71
CA ASN A 69 5.14 18.82 -13.37
C ASN A 69 5.87 17.86 -12.42
N THR A 70 5.90 16.61 -12.84
CA THR A 70 6.55 15.53 -12.11
C THR A 70 7.50 14.79 -13.03
N VAL A 71 8.54 14.24 -12.43
CA VAL A 71 9.61 13.49 -13.10
C VAL A 71 9.88 12.22 -12.33
N GLU A 72 10.17 11.13 -13.02
CA GLU A 72 10.49 9.86 -12.35
C GLU A 72 11.93 9.89 -11.83
N PRO A 73 12.16 9.83 -10.51
CA PRO A 73 13.51 9.95 -9.97
C PRO A 73 14.39 8.74 -10.35
N VAL A 74 13.80 7.57 -10.60
CA VAL A 74 14.53 6.39 -11.09
C VAL A 74 15.15 6.65 -12.48
N LYS A 75 14.42 7.34 -13.37
CA LYS A 75 14.90 7.70 -14.71
C LYS A 75 15.97 8.80 -14.68
N ILE A 76 15.89 9.73 -13.73
CA ILE A 76 16.94 10.76 -13.54
C ILE A 76 18.29 10.12 -13.21
N VAL A 77 18.27 9.02 -12.46
CA VAL A 77 19.48 8.32 -12.02
C VAL A 77 19.89 7.20 -12.98
N ASP A 78 19.14 6.98 -14.06
CA ASP A 78 19.40 5.95 -15.07
C ASP A 78 19.57 4.54 -14.46
N LEU A 79 18.70 4.20 -13.49
CA LEU A 79 18.65 2.87 -12.90
C LEU A 79 17.86 1.91 -13.80
N PRO A 80 18.25 0.62 -13.86
CA PRO A 80 17.55 -0.37 -14.68
C PRO A 80 16.14 -0.64 -14.17
N ASP A 81 15.18 -0.91 -15.07
CA ASP A 81 13.76 -1.13 -14.75
C ASP A 81 13.50 -2.25 -13.71
N VAL A 82 14.45 -3.17 -13.52
CA VAL A 82 14.39 -4.22 -12.50
C VAL A 82 14.22 -3.64 -11.08
N VAL A 83 14.64 -2.40 -10.82
CA VAL A 83 14.46 -1.75 -9.52
C VAL A 83 13.00 -1.54 -9.12
N TYR A 84 12.06 -1.47 -10.09
CA TYR A 84 10.61 -1.41 -9.80
C TYR A 84 10.08 -2.73 -9.18
N LEU A 85 10.84 -3.82 -9.21
CA LEU A 85 10.50 -5.06 -8.49
C LEU A 85 10.82 -4.98 -7.00
N LEU A 86 11.65 -4.03 -6.54
CA LEU A 86 12.06 -3.95 -5.14
C LEU A 86 10.88 -3.78 -4.17
N PRO A 87 9.90 -2.87 -4.40
CA PRO A 87 8.72 -2.78 -3.56
C PRO A 87 7.89 -4.06 -3.54
N ILE A 88 7.76 -4.72 -4.69
CA ILE A 88 7.00 -5.97 -4.80
C ILE A 88 7.65 -7.06 -3.94
N LEU A 89 8.97 -7.20 -4.02
CA LEU A 89 9.74 -8.13 -3.19
C LEU A 89 9.63 -7.77 -1.70
N ALA A 90 9.81 -6.50 -1.35
CA ALA A 90 9.75 -6.02 0.03
C ALA A 90 8.38 -6.29 0.69
N VAL A 91 7.29 -5.96 -0.01
CA VAL A 91 5.93 -6.22 0.48
C VAL A 91 5.64 -7.72 0.52
N THR A 92 6.12 -8.49 -0.47
CA THR A 92 5.97 -9.95 -0.49
C THR A 92 6.65 -10.61 0.71
N VAL A 93 7.88 -10.20 1.03
CA VAL A 93 8.61 -10.72 2.19
C VAL A 93 7.89 -10.35 3.49
N ALA A 94 7.46 -9.10 3.67
CA ALA A 94 6.76 -8.67 4.88
C ALA A 94 5.41 -9.38 5.06
N ALA A 95 4.60 -9.44 4.01
CA ALA A 95 3.30 -10.11 4.01
C ALA A 95 3.46 -11.63 4.22
N GLY A 96 4.44 -12.24 3.55
CA GLY A 96 4.78 -13.66 3.67
C GLY A 96 5.22 -14.01 5.09
N TYR A 97 6.14 -13.23 5.66
CA TYR A 97 6.58 -13.39 7.05
C TYR A 97 5.41 -13.26 8.04
N THR A 98 4.61 -12.22 7.92
CA THR A 98 3.45 -12.00 8.82
C THR A 98 2.42 -13.12 8.71
N CYS A 99 2.14 -13.61 7.48
CA CYS A 99 1.27 -14.76 7.27
C CYS A 99 1.88 -16.05 7.82
N TYR A 100 3.20 -16.23 7.67
CA TYR A 100 3.92 -17.39 8.20
C TYR A 100 3.82 -17.45 9.72
N GLU A 101 4.16 -16.38 10.43
CA GLU A 101 4.17 -16.33 11.90
C GLU A 101 2.79 -16.50 12.52
N LEU A 102 1.76 -15.81 11.99
CA LEU A 102 0.42 -15.85 12.57
C LEU A 102 -0.36 -17.14 12.25
N ARG A 103 0.19 -18.03 11.42
CA ARG A 103 -0.32 -19.37 11.06
C ARG A 103 -1.85 -19.50 11.06
N SER A 104 -2.52 -18.84 10.10
CA SER A 104 -3.96 -19.00 9.87
C SER A 104 -4.24 -19.78 8.60
N THR A 105 -5.35 -20.51 8.56
CA THR A 105 -5.77 -21.31 7.40
C THR A 105 -7.05 -20.82 6.76
N ARG A 106 -7.62 -19.73 7.29
CA ARG A 106 -8.75 -19.05 6.67
C ARG A 106 -8.19 -17.96 5.76
N VAL A 107 -8.56 -17.97 4.49
CA VAL A 107 -8.12 -16.98 3.48
C VAL A 107 -8.28 -15.55 3.99
N ARG A 108 -9.48 -15.21 4.48
CA ARG A 108 -9.78 -13.88 5.05
C ARG A 108 -8.79 -13.43 6.13
N HIS A 109 -8.32 -14.35 6.97
CA HIS A 109 -7.38 -14.00 8.03
C HIS A 109 -5.96 -13.79 7.48
N ASN A 110 -5.52 -14.59 6.50
CA ASN A 110 -4.21 -14.36 5.87
C ASN A 110 -4.20 -13.06 5.06
N ILE A 111 -5.30 -12.73 4.36
CA ILE A 111 -5.45 -11.42 3.72
C ILE A 111 -5.33 -10.31 4.76
N SER A 112 -6.07 -10.40 5.87
CA SER A 112 -5.98 -9.38 6.93
C SER A 112 -4.58 -9.28 7.55
N ASN A 113 -3.88 -10.39 7.73
CA ASN A 113 -2.51 -10.43 8.23
C ASN A 113 -1.54 -9.75 7.24
N ALA A 114 -1.63 -10.08 5.95
CA ALA A 114 -0.83 -9.46 4.91
C ALA A 114 -1.13 -7.96 4.76
N LEU A 115 -2.41 -7.56 4.83
CA LEU A 115 -2.80 -6.15 4.82
C LEU A 115 -2.25 -5.37 6.02
N ALA A 116 -2.05 -6.00 7.17
CA ALA A 116 -1.39 -5.35 8.30
C ALA A 116 0.09 -5.05 8.00
N ALA A 117 0.76 -5.93 7.25
CA ALA A 117 2.12 -5.70 6.73
C ALA A 117 2.15 -4.60 5.66
N GLY A 118 1.21 -4.66 4.71
CA GLY A 118 1.01 -3.61 3.71
C GLY A 118 0.75 -2.25 4.35
N ALA A 119 -0.05 -2.18 5.41
CA ALA A 119 -0.29 -0.95 6.16
C ALA A 119 0.99 -0.40 6.81
N GLY A 120 1.84 -1.25 7.38
CA GLY A 120 3.15 -0.84 7.91
C GLY A 120 4.04 -0.25 6.83
N TYR A 121 4.14 -0.93 5.69
CA TYR A 121 4.91 -0.47 4.54
C TYR A 121 4.39 0.86 3.99
N PHE A 122 3.07 0.97 3.79
CA PHE A 122 2.39 2.17 3.32
C PHE A 122 2.60 3.37 4.25
N LEU A 123 2.40 3.18 5.56
CA LEU A 123 2.61 4.26 6.55
C LEU A 123 4.06 4.73 6.55
N THR A 124 5.02 3.79 6.42
CA THR A 124 6.44 4.14 6.32
C THR A 124 6.72 4.95 5.05
N GLY A 125 6.12 4.55 3.92
CA GLY A 125 6.19 5.29 2.66
C GLY A 125 5.60 6.70 2.74
N LEU A 126 4.47 6.88 3.42
CA LEU A 126 3.88 8.20 3.65
C LEU A 126 4.79 9.09 4.51
N VAL A 127 5.34 8.54 5.60
CA VAL A 127 6.28 9.27 6.46
C VAL A 127 7.54 9.64 5.67
N ALA A 128 8.07 8.72 4.87
CA ALA A 128 9.20 8.97 3.99
C ALA A 128 8.91 10.06 2.96
N MET A 129 7.72 10.04 2.35
CA MET A 129 7.27 11.06 1.40
C MET A 129 7.26 12.45 2.04
N PHE A 130 6.71 12.56 3.26
CA PHE A 130 6.65 13.80 4.03
C PHE A 130 8.03 14.30 4.44
N ILE A 131 8.87 13.45 5.06
CA ILE A 131 10.21 13.83 5.54
C ILE A 131 11.15 14.16 4.38
N SER A 132 11.05 13.43 3.27
CA SER A 132 11.86 13.70 2.08
C SER A 132 11.33 14.86 1.25
N ASN A 133 10.11 15.34 1.49
CA ASN A 133 9.48 16.41 0.72
C ASN A 133 9.54 16.17 -0.81
N VAL A 134 9.37 14.93 -1.25
CA VAL A 134 9.49 14.50 -2.67
C VAL A 134 8.50 15.25 -3.58
N GLN A 135 7.32 15.54 -3.05
CA GLN A 135 6.31 16.39 -3.67
C GLN A 135 5.87 17.45 -2.65
N PRO A 136 6.38 18.69 -2.73
CA PRO A 136 6.11 19.72 -1.74
C PRO A 136 4.62 20.03 -1.57
N THR A 137 3.90 20.20 -2.68
CA THR A 137 2.46 20.47 -2.68
C THR A 137 1.67 19.38 -1.98
N ILE A 138 1.94 18.10 -2.28
CA ILE A 138 1.26 16.97 -1.62
C ILE A 138 1.66 16.84 -0.17
N SER A 139 2.92 17.10 0.18
CA SER A 139 3.40 17.09 1.57
C SER A 139 2.68 18.15 2.40
N SER A 140 2.46 19.35 1.85
CA SER A 140 1.65 20.40 2.47
C SER A 140 0.18 20.00 2.60
N LEU A 141 -0.42 19.39 1.57
CA LEU A 141 -1.80 18.90 1.64
C LEU A 141 -1.96 17.80 2.71
N LEU A 142 -1.00 16.88 2.83
CA LEU A 142 -0.98 15.87 3.88
C LEU A 142 -0.87 16.50 5.27
N LEU A 143 -0.03 17.54 5.43
CA LEU A 143 0.08 18.27 6.68
C LEU A 143 -1.24 18.97 7.06
N ILE A 144 -1.87 19.66 6.09
CA ILE A 144 -3.17 20.31 6.29
C ILE A 144 -4.22 19.26 6.67
N ALA A 145 -4.29 18.15 5.94
CA ALA A 145 -5.23 17.06 6.24
C ALA A 145 -5.00 16.48 7.65
N PHE A 146 -3.73 16.35 8.07
CA PHE A 146 -3.39 15.88 9.41
C PHE A 146 -3.80 16.88 10.50
N VAL A 147 -3.52 18.18 10.32
CA VAL A 147 -3.88 19.23 11.27
C VAL A 147 -5.40 19.39 11.36
N VAL A 148 -6.10 19.43 10.23
CA VAL A 148 -7.57 19.56 10.18
C VAL A 148 -8.23 18.31 10.75
N GLY A 149 -7.82 17.12 10.31
CA GLY A 149 -8.36 15.86 10.80
C GLY A 149 -8.10 15.65 12.29
N GLY A 150 -6.88 15.98 12.75
CA GLY A 150 -6.52 15.96 14.16
C GLY A 150 -7.32 16.97 14.99
N GLY A 151 -7.51 18.19 14.47
CA GLY A 151 -8.32 19.23 15.09
C GLY A 151 -9.79 18.81 15.22
N ILE A 152 -10.38 18.23 14.18
CA ILE A 152 -11.75 17.68 14.22
C ILE A 152 -11.86 16.55 15.25
N TRP A 153 -10.88 15.66 15.31
CA TRP A 153 -10.86 14.56 16.27
C TRP A 153 -10.74 15.03 17.72
N VAL A 154 -9.80 15.95 18.00
CA VAL A 154 -9.65 16.54 19.34
C VAL A 154 -10.90 17.35 19.71
N GLY A 155 -11.41 18.17 18.79
CA GLY A 155 -12.61 18.97 18.98
C GLY A 155 -13.84 18.11 19.28
N SER A 156 -14.09 17.05 18.48
CA SER A 156 -15.20 16.12 18.71
C SER A 156 -15.07 15.37 20.04
N THR A 157 -13.86 15.00 20.45
CA THR A 157 -13.61 14.31 21.72
C THR A 157 -13.85 15.23 22.91
N LEU A 158 -13.34 16.47 22.86
CA LEU A 158 -13.56 17.48 23.91
C LEU A 158 -15.03 17.89 23.99
N LEU A 159 -15.68 18.12 22.86
CA LEU A 159 -17.10 18.44 22.80
C LEU A 159 -17.95 17.29 23.36
N GLY A 160 -17.65 16.04 23.00
CA GLY A 160 -18.35 14.88 23.57
C GLY A 160 -18.20 14.75 25.09
N TYR A 161 -17.02 15.12 25.62
CA TYR A 161 -16.78 15.14 27.07
C TYR A 161 -17.55 16.27 27.77
N LEU A 162 -17.55 17.48 27.19
CA LEU A 162 -18.19 18.66 27.77
C LEU A 162 -19.71 18.68 27.60
N SER A 163 -20.24 18.11 26.52
CA SER A 163 -21.68 18.08 26.22
C SER A 163 -22.40 16.88 26.84
N GLY A 164 -21.69 16.00 27.56
CA GLY A 164 -22.27 14.76 28.08
C GLY A 164 -22.81 13.82 26.99
N GLY A 165 -22.28 13.92 25.76
CA GLY A 165 -22.75 13.16 24.61
C GLY A 165 -23.90 13.80 23.82
N LEU A 166 -24.33 15.02 24.15
CA LEU A 166 -25.29 15.76 23.33
C LEU A 166 -24.63 16.24 22.02
N PRO A 167 -25.26 16.01 20.84
CA PRO A 167 -24.70 16.43 19.56
C PRO A 167 -24.68 17.97 19.49
N PHE A 168 -23.47 18.53 19.46
CA PHE A 168 -23.26 19.96 19.28
C PHE A 168 -23.18 20.30 17.79
N LEU A 169 -24.18 21.02 17.28
CA LEU A 169 -24.15 21.63 15.96
C LEU A 169 -23.52 23.02 16.09
N GLY A 170 -22.20 23.10 15.93
CA GLY A 170 -21.53 24.37 15.73
C GLY A 170 -22.08 25.02 14.46
N ILE A 171 -22.54 26.27 14.56
CA ILE A 171 -23.08 27.04 13.43
C ILE A 171 -21.89 27.40 12.50
N ALA A 172 -21.50 26.45 11.66
CA ALA A 172 -20.67 26.73 10.50
C ALA A 172 -21.61 27.18 9.38
N SER A 173 -21.29 28.29 8.71
CA SER A 173 -22.10 28.75 7.58
C SER A 173 -22.14 27.66 6.49
N LEU A 174 -23.27 27.50 5.81
CA LEU A 174 -23.42 26.51 4.74
C LEU A 174 -22.30 26.66 3.67
N GLY A 175 -21.89 27.90 3.40
CA GLY A 175 -20.77 28.22 2.51
C GLY A 175 -19.42 27.70 3.02
N SER A 176 -19.14 27.81 4.33
CA SER A 176 -17.91 27.25 4.91
C SER A 176 -17.88 25.72 4.87
N ILE A 177 -19.01 25.06 5.13
CA ILE A 177 -19.14 23.60 5.01
C ILE A 177 -18.91 23.16 3.56
N ALA A 178 -19.54 23.84 2.60
CA ALA A 178 -19.38 23.53 1.18
C ALA A 178 -17.93 23.76 0.70
N ALA A 179 -17.30 24.87 1.07
CA ALA A 179 -15.91 25.17 0.71
C ALA A 179 -14.93 24.15 1.29
N ILE A 180 -15.09 23.78 2.57
CA ILE A 180 -14.27 22.73 3.20
C ILE A 180 -14.50 21.39 2.50
N GLY A 181 -15.75 21.04 2.18
CA GLY A 181 -16.08 19.81 1.46
C GLY A 181 -15.38 19.73 0.09
N ILE A 182 -15.44 20.80 -0.70
CA ILE A 182 -14.77 20.87 -2.02
C ILE A 182 -13.25 20.77 -1.87
N LEU A 183 -12.66 21.48 -0.91
CA LEU A 183 -11.21 21.41 -0.65
C LEU A 183 -10.77 20.01 -0.24
N VAL A 184 -11.55 19.32 0.59
CA VAL A 184 -11.28 17.94 0.99
C VAL A 184 -11.38 16.99 -0.21
N LEU A 185 -12.37 17.18 -1.10
CA LEU A 185 -12.51 16.35 -2.30
C LEU A 185 -11.35 16.56 -3.27
N LEU A 186 -11.05 17.80 -3.65
CA LEU A 186 -9.97 18.11 -4.60
C LEU A 186 -8.60 17.75 -4.03
N GLY A 187 -8.34 18.13 -2.77
CA GLY A 187 -7.10 17.76 -2.08
C GLY A 187 -6.96 16.25 -1.90
N GLY A 188 -8.07 15.56 -1.60
CA GLY A 188 -8.10 14.11 -1.48
C GLY A 188 -7.79 13.40 -2.80
N ILE A 189 -8.36 13.86 -3.91
CA ILE A 189 -8.05 13.32 -5.26
C ILE A 189 -6.58 13.55 -5.60
N ALA A 190 -6.04 14.74 -5.33
CA ALA A 190 -4.63 15.04 -5.59
C ALA A 190 -3.69 14.14 -4.77
N ILE A 191 -3.96 13.96 -3.47
CA ILE A 191 -3.20 13.06 -2.60
C ILE A 191 -3.29 11.62 -3.13
N LEU A 192 -4.50 11.13 -3.41
CA LEU A 192 -4.72 9.77 -3.90
C LEU A 192 -4.00 9.51 -5.23
N SER A 193 -4.08 10.45 -6.17
CA SER A 193 -3.35 10.38 -7.44
C SER A 193 -1.83 10.26 -7.23
N ALA A 194 -1.28 11.04 -6.30
CA ALA A 194 0.15 11.03 -6.00
C ALA A 194 0.63 9.75 -5.29
N ILE A 195 -0.23 9.10 -4.50
CA ILE A 195 0.14 7.91 -3.71
C ILE A 195 -0.45 6.60 -4.25
N GLN A 196 -1.19 6.62 -5.37
CA GLN A 196 -1.86 5.43 -5.91
C GLN A 196 -0.88 4.29 -6.17
N GLY A 197 0.32 4.61 -6.64
CA GLY A 197 1.41 3.66 -6.85
C GLY A 197 1.80 2.94 -5.57
N LEU A 198 2.01 3.72 -4.49
CA LEU A 198 2.31 3.21 -3.17
C LEU A 198 1.16 2.35 -2.60
N ILE A 199 -0.10 2.75 -2.81
CA ILE A 199 -1.29 1.97 -2.41
C ILE A 199 -1.30 0.63 -3.15
N MET A 200 -1.10 0.64 -4.46
CA MET A 200 -1.09 -0.58 -5.29
C MET A 200 0.03 -1.53 -4.89
N MET A 201 1.24 -1.03 -4.64
CA MET A 201 2.35 -1.86 -4.18
C MET A 201 2.10 -2.40 -2.77
N ALA A 202 1.71 -1.54 -1.82
CA ALA A 202 1.56 -1.93 -0.43
C ALA A 202 0.37 -2.88 -0.19
N PHE A 203 -0.79 -2.58 -0.77
CA PHE A 203 -2.02 -3.34 -0.52
C PHE A 203 -2.31 -4.36 -1.62
N GLY A 204 -2.08 -4.03 -2.89
CA GLY A 204 -2.29 -4.95 -4.01
C GLY A 204 -1.43 -6.20 -3.87
N VAL A 205 -0.12 -6.04 -3.69
CA VAL A 205 0.81 -7.17 -3.48
C VAL A 205 0.47 -7.93 -2.20
N ALA A 206 0.17 -7.23 -1.11
CA ALA A 206 -0.21 -7.87 0.15
C ALA A 206 -1.48 -8.75 0.02
N VAL A 207 -2.50 -8.29 -0.73
CA VAL A 207 -3.71 -9.07 -0.98
C VAL A 207 -3.39 -10.33 -1.78
N VAL A 208 -2.55 -10.25 -2.81
CA VAL A 208 -2.14 -11.40 -3.62
C VAL A 208 -1.41 -12.43 -2.75
N VAL A 209 -0.45 -11.99 -1.94
CA VAL A 209 0.35 -12.86 -1.07
C VAL A 209 -0.52 -13.48 0.03
N GLY A 210 -1.33 -12.68 0.72
CA GLY A 210 -2.23 -13.16 1.77
C GLY A 210 -3.28 -14.15 1.25
N SER A 211 -3.80 -13.91 0.04
CA SER A 211 -4.71 -14.84 -0.64
C SER A 211 -4.01 -16.15 -0.98
N SER A 212 -2.80 -16.09 -1.54
CA SER A 212 -2.00 -17.26 -1.92
C SER A 212 -1.67 -18.15 -0.71
N PHE A 213 -1.21 -17.56 0.40
CA PHE A 213 -0.97 -18.30 1.65
C PHE A 213 -2.26 -18.90 2.22
N GLY A 214 -3.37 -18.15 2.14
CA GLY A 214 -4.68 -18.61 2.57
C GLY A 214 -5.16 -19.83 1.80
N VAL A 215 -5.10 -19.76 0.47
CA VAL A 215 -5.48 -20.84 -0.43
C VAL A 215 -4.57 -22.03 -0.20
N SER A 216 -3.24 -21.86 -0.22
CA SER A 216 -2.27 -22.94 0.01
C SER A 216 -2.56 -23.71 1.29
N ARG A 217 -2.82 -23.02 2.41
CA ARG A 217 -3.10 -23.67 3.70
C ARG A 217 -4.48 -24.32 3.75
N GLN A 218 -5.45 -23.77 3.03
CA GLN A 218 -6.77 -24.38 2.88
C GLN A 218 -6.71 -25.66 2.06
N LEU A 219 -5.92 -25.68 0.98
CA LEU A 219 -5.67 -26.86 0.16
C LEU A 219 -4.93 -27.94 0.95
N GLU A 220 -3.90 -27.55 1.70
CA GLU A 220 -3.13 -28.47 2.57
C GLU A 220 -4.03 -29.12 3.63
N ARG A 221 -4.91 -28.36 4.29
CA ARG A 221 -5.91 -28.91 5.23
C ARG A 221 -6.91 -29.85 4.57
N ARG A 222 -7.26 -29.62 3.30
CA ARG A 222 -8.21 -30.48 2.57
C ARG A 222 -7.54 -31.77 2.10
N GLY A 223 -6.33 -31.70 1.56
CA GLY A 223 -5.57 -32.86 1.12
C GLY A 223 -5.02 -33.71 2.27
N GLY A 224 -4.69 -33.10 3.42
CA GLY A 224 -4.24 -33.81 4.62
C GLY A 224 -5.34 -34.59 5.36
N ARG A 225 -6.60 -34.58 4.89
CA ARG A 225 -7.68 -35.45 5.40
C ARG A 225 -7.69 -36.84 4.78
N SER A 226 -6.88 -37.07 3.75
CA SER A 226 -6.72 -38.38 3.12
C SER A 226 -5.51 -39.10 3.73
N PRO A 227 -5.63 -40.36 4.20
CA PRO A 227 -4.61 -41.01 5.01
C PRO A 227 -3.25 -41.26 4.33
N ASP A 228 -3.16 -41.25 2.99
CA ASP A 228 -1.99 -41.76 2.25
C ASP A 228 -1.28 -40.75 1.32
N VAL A 229 -1.29 -39.45 1.65
CA VAL A 229 -0.87 -38.43 0.66
C VAL A 229 0.49 -37.81 0.99
N ARG A 230 1.51 -38.18 0.19
CA ARG A 230 2.87 -37.60 0.24
C ARG A 230 2.91 -36.11 -0.18
N PHE A 231 1.90 -35.63 -0.92
CA PHE A 231 1.75 -34.22 -1.36
C PHE A 231 0.32 -33.66 -1.12
N PRO A 232 -0.02 -33.21 0.10
CA PRO A 232 -1.37 -32.77 0.44
C PRO A 232 -1.83 -31.51 -0.32
N ARG A 233 -0.89 -30.66 -0.77
CA ARG A 233 -1.20 -29.43 -1.52
C ARG A 233 -1.74 -29.70 -2.93
N LEU A 234 -1.06 -30.58 -3.68
CA LEU A 234 -1.46 -30.96 -5.04
C LEU A 234 -2.82 -31.66 -5.05
N ARG A 235 -3.05 -32.56 -4.10
CA ARG A 235 -4.33 -33.26 -3.99
C ARG A 235 -5.48 -32.35 -3.53
N GLY A 236 -5.22 -31.41 -2.63
CA GLY A 236 -6.19 -30.38 -2.27
C GLY A 236 -6.56 -29.49 -3.46
N LEU A 237 -5.58 -29.16 -4.32
CA LEU A 237 -5.78 -28.37 -5.53
C LEU A 237 -6.59 -29.16 -6.57
N GLN A 238 -6.25 -30.42 -6.80
CA GLN A 238 -7.00 -31.34 -7.65
C GLN A 238 -8.46 -31.44 -7.20
N LEU A 239 -8.73 -31.70 -5.92
CA LEU A 239 -10.09 -31.75 -5.35
C LEU A 239 -10.85 -30.42 -5.48
N THR A 240 -10.15 -29.29 -5.48
CA THR A 240 -10.78 -27.97 -5.58
C THR A 240 -11.09 -27.63 -7.04
N VAL A 241 -10.17 -27.91 -7.96
CA VAL A 241 -10.39 -27.80 -9.41
C VAL A 241 -11.51 -28.73 -9.83
N GLU A 242 -11.46 -30.01 -9.49
CA GLU A 242 -12.49 -31.00 -9.86
C GLU A 242 -13.89 -30.59 -9.39
N LYS A 243 -13.99 -30.02 -8.18
CA LYS A 243 -15.28 -29.59 -7.62
C LYS A 243 -15.77 -28.21 -8.09
N HIS A 244 -14.88 -27.32 -8.55
CA HIS A 244 -15.21 -25.93 -8.89
C HIS A 244 -14.59 -25.45 -10.22
N TRP A 245 -14.31 -26.36 -11.15
CA TRP A 245 -13.60 -26.05 -12.40
C TRP A 245 -14.34 -24.99 -13.23
N PHE A 246 -15.68 -25.12 -13.32
CA PHE A 246 -16.52 -24.20 -14.09
C PHE A 246 -16.51 -22.78 -13.51
N PRO A 247 -16.74 -22.55 -12.20
CA PRO A 247 -16.56 -21.24 -11.59
C PRO A 247 -15.15 -20.66 -11.78
N ILE A 248 -14.09 -21.45 -11.56
CA ILE A 248 -12.70 -20.98 -11.70
C ILE A 248 -12.44 -20.50 -13.14
N LEU A 249 -12.91 -21.26 -14.13
CA LEU A 249 -12.76 -20.94 -15.54
C LEU A 249 -13.48 -19.64 -15.90
N VAL A 250 -14.75 -19.49 -15.50
CA VAL A 250 -15.53 -18.26 -15.72
C VAL A 250 -14.86 -17.05 -15.06
N THR A 251 -14.41 -17.19 -13.81
CA THR A 251 -13.76 -16.07 -13.09
C THR A 251 -12.43 -15.67 -13.74
N THR A 252 -11.65 -16.65 -14.22
CA THR A 252 -10.38 -16.40 -14.90
C THR A 252 -10.60 -15.70 -16.24
N ILE A 253 -11.60 -16.13 -17.02
CA ILE A 253 -11.99 -15.48 -18.28
C ILE A 253 -12.43 -14.03 -18.04
N VAL A 254 -13.27 -13.79 -17.02
CA VAL A 254 -13.72 -12.43 -16.69
C VAL A 254 -12.56 -11.54 -16.24
N VAL A 255 -11.65 -12.05 -15.40
CA VAL A 255 -10.46 -11.31 -14.96
C VAL A 255 -9.51 -11.01 -16.12
N LEU A 256 -9.28 -11.97 -17.03
CA LEU A 256 -8.46 -11.77 -18.22
C LEU A 256 -9.12 -10.78 -19.20
N ALA A 257 -10.44 -10.87 -19.40
CA ALA A 257 -11.19 -9.94 -20.24
C ALA A 257 -11.18 -8.52 -19.68
N LEU A 258 -11.30 -8.37 -18.35
CA LEU A 258 -11.17 -7.08 -17.69
C LEU A 258 -9.73 -6.55 -17.75
N ALA A 259 -8.72 -7.38 -17.53
CA ALA A 259 -7.32 -6.98 -17.64
C ALA A 259 -6.94 -6.60 -19.09
N TYR A 260 -7.50 -7.28 -20.08
CA TYR A 260 -7.34 -6.95 -21.49
C TYR A 260 -8.06 -5.63 -21.83
N GLY A 261 -9.29 -5.45 -21.35
CA GLY A 261 -10.08 -4.22 -21.55
C GLY A 261 -9.48 -2.99 -20.87
N THR A 262 -8.79 -3.14 -19.74
CA THR A 262 -8.09 -2.02 -19.06
C THR A 262 -6.69 -1.76 -19.58
N SER A 263 -6.12 -2.66 -20.39
CA SER A 263 -4.78 -2.51 -20.99
C SER A 263 -4.69 -1.58 -22.20
N GLY A 264 -5.79 -0.91 -22.57
CA GLY A 264 -5.74 0.28 -23.44
C GLY A 264 -5.16 0.06 -24.84
N ARG A 265 -5.26 -1.14 -25.43
CA ARG A 265 -5.07 -1.30 -26.88
C ARG A 265 -6.31 -0.80 -27.60
N THR A 266 -6.35 0.51 -27.85
CA THR A 266 -7.15 1.10 -28.91
C THR A 266 -6.81 0.38 -30.21
N ILE A 267 -7.79 -0.39 -30.71
CA ILE A 267 -7.73 -0.93 -32.06
C ILE A 267 -7.84 0.29 -32.99
N GLN A 268 -6.72 0.70 -33.58
CA GLN A 268 -6.77 1.46 -34.83
C GLN A 268 -7.23 0.47 -35.90
N ILE A 269 -8.50 0.58 -36.29
CA ILE A 269 -8.96 0.17 -37.62
C ILE A 269 -8.84 1.42 -38.50
#